data_AF-A0AAE3SE70-F1
#
_entry.id   AF-A0AAE3SE70-F1
#
_cell.length_a   1.000
_cell.length_b   1.000
_cell.length_c   1.000
_cell.angle_alpha   90.00
_cell.angle_beta   90.00
_cell.angle_gamma   90.00
#
_symmetry.space_group_name_H-M   'P 1'
#
loop_
_entity.id
_entity.type
_entity.pdbx_description
1 polymer ?
#
loop_
_entity_poly.entity_id
_entity_poly.type
_entity_poly.pdbx_seq_one_letter_code
_entity_poly.pdbx_strand_id
1 'polypeptide(L)' 'MLEHQMKVLLGVAKNPHLFRKELIKSFTWLSVEELEVLRKWIKSEFGSYYDHLIGEIFYGISA' A
#
# COMPACT_ATOMS: atom_id res chain seq x y z
N MET A 1 12.26 -2.85 -7.00
CA MET A 1 10.92 -2.53 -7.58
C MET A 1 10.12 -1.62 -6.64
N LEU A 2 10.43 -1.67 -5.35
CA LEU A 2 9.82 -0.87 -4.29
C LEU A 2 9.70 0.65 -4.59
N GLU A 3 10.78 1.32 -4.98
CA GLU A 3 10.76 2.78 -5.20
C GLU A 3 9.79 3.20 -6.31
N HIS A 4 9.67 2.39 -7.37
CA HIS A 4 8.71 2.62 -8.44
C HIS A 4 7.27 2.50 -7.91
N GLN A 5 7.00 1.45 -7.13
CA GLN A 5 5.72 1.23 -6.50
C GLN A 5 5.33 2.39 -5.57
N MET A 6 6.27 2.92 -4.78
CA MET A 6 6.02 4.09 -3.92
C MET A 6 5.62 5.32 -4.74
N LYS A 7 6.28 5.58 -5.88
CA LYS A 7 5.91 6.68 -6.79
C LYS A 7 4.52 6.50 -7.38
N VAL A 8 4.16 5.28 -7.80
CA VAL A 8 2.82 4.97 -8.31
C VAL A 8 1.77 5.26 -7.25
N LEU A 9 1.98 4.75 -6.02
CA LEU A 9 1.07 4.94 -4.89
C LEU A 9 0.86 6.42 -4.54
N LEU A 10 1.92 7.24 -4.54
CA LEU A 10 1.81 8.69 -4.39
C LEU A 10 0.93 9.32 -5.49
N GLY A 11 1.12 8.89 -6.74
CA GLY A 11 0.37 9.40 -7.89
C GLY A 11 -1.13 9.07 -7.83
N VAL A 12 -1.51 7.93 -7.24
CA VAL A 12 -2.90 7.49 -7.13
C VAL A 12 -3.52 7.70 -5.74
N ALA A 13 -2.79 8.28 -4.78
CA ALA A 13 -3.21 8.40 -3.38
C ALA A 13 -4.56 9.11 -3.19
N LYS A 14 -4.93 10.05 -4.07
CA LYS A 14 -6.21 10.77 -4.01
C LYS A 14 -7.40 9.99 -4.59
N ASN A 15 -7.16 8.80 -5.14
CA ASN A 15 -8.20 7.92 -5.66
C ASN A 15 -8.16 6.58 -4.89
N PRO A 16 -9.05 6.39 -3.91
CA PRO A 16 -9.05 5.20 -3.04
C PRO A 16 -9.11 3.88 -3.82
N HIS A 17 -9.88 3.84 -4.90
CA HIS A 17 -10.02 2.65 -5.73
C HIS A 17 -8.72 2.29 -6.46
N LEU A 18 -8.07 3.28 -7.07
CA LEU A 18 -6.77 3.09 -7.74
C LEU A 18 -5.66 2.80 -6.74
N PHE A 19 -5.63 3.50 -5.61
CA PHE A 19 -4.67 3.26 -4.53
C PHE A 19 -4.75 1.82 -4.02
N ARG A 20 -5.96 1.33 -3.74
CA ARG A 20 -6.20 -0.07 -3.36
C ARG A 20 -5.67 -1.05 -4.42
N LYS A 21 -6.02 -0.80 -5.69
CA LYS A 21 -5.63 -1.67 -6.80
C LYS A 21 -4.11 -1.76 -6.96
N GLU A 22 -3.42 -0.62 -6.92
CA GLU A 22 -1.96 -0.59 -7.05
C GLU A 22 -1.28 -1.16 -5.81
N LEU A 23 -1.83 -0.96 -4.61
CA LEU A 23 -1.33 -1.59 -3.39
C LEU A 23 -1.45 -3.12 -3.43
N ILE A 24 -2.57 -3.67 -3.91
CA ILE A 24 -2.71 -5.13 -4.08
C ILE A 24 -1.69 -5.65 -5.10
N LYS A 25 -1.44 -4.92 -6.19
CA LYS A 25 -0.42 -5.30 -7.16
C LYS A 25 0.98 -5.33 -6.55
N SER A 26 1.32 -4.55 -5.53
CA SER A 26 2.67 -4.61 -4.96
C SER A 26 3.03 -6.02 -4.47
N PHE A 27 2.06 -6.81 -4.01
CA PHE A 27 2.25 -8.19 -3.55
C PHE A 27 2.66 -9.18 -4.65
N THR A 28 2.43 -8.85 -5.92
CA THR A 28 2.80 -9.74 -7.04
C THR A 28 4.22 -9.53 -7.55
N TRP A 29 4.87 -8.40 -7.25
CA TRP A 29 6.12 -7.98 -7.91
C TRP A 29 7.22 -7.58 -6.92
N LEU A 30 6.90 -7.45 -5.62
CA LEU A 30 7.86 -7.14 -4.57
C LEU A 30 8.25 -8.39 -3.78
N SER A 31 9.50 -8.43 -3.30
CA SER A 31 9.91 -9.44 -2.33
C SER A 31 9.22 -9.24 -0.97
N VAL A 32 9.30 -10.25 -0.11
CA VAL A 32 8.77 -10.14 1.27
C VAL A 32 9.50 -9.02 2.04
N GLU A 33 10.81 -8.84 1.86
CA GLU A 33 11.52 -7.74 2.52
C GLU A 33 11.08 -6.38 1.96
N GLU A 34 10.90 -6.26 0.64
CA GLU A 34 10.39 -5.03 0.02
C GLU A 34 8.97 -4.70 0.49
N LEU A 35 8.09 -5.71 0.65
CA LEU A 35 6.74 -5.53 1.17
C LEU A 35 6.74 -5.04 2.62
N GLU A 36 7.65 -5.53 3.46
CA GLU A 36 7.81 -5.06 4.83
C GLU A 36 8.24 -3.60 4.91
N VAL A 37 9.17 -3.18 4.03
CA VAL A 37 9.53 -1.77 3.90
C VAL A 37 8.37 -0.95 3.38
N LEU A 38 7.66 -1.43 2.36
CA LEU A 38 6.48 -0.75 1.80
C LEU A 38 5.40 -0.55 2.85
N ARG A 39 5.10 -1.58 3.66
CA ARG A 39 4.07 -1.52 4.71
C ARG A 39 4.36 -0.42 5.73
N LYS A 40 5.60 -0.34 6.23
CA LYS A 40 6.02 0.68 7.19
C LYS A 40 5.88 2.08 6.60
N TRP A 41 6.33 2.24 5.35
CA TRP A 41 6.24 3.51 4.64
C TRP A 41 4.78 3.93 4.38
N ILE A 42 3.94 3.04 3.85
CA ILE A 42 2.53 3.32 3.56
C ILE A 42 1.77 3.74 4.82
N LYS A 43 2.06 3.09 5.96
CA LYS A 43 1.42 3.42 7.23
C LYS A 43 1.84 4.82 7.72
N SER A 44 3.11 5.18 7.53
CA SER A 44 3.62 6.52 7.84
C SER A 44 2.99 7.60 6.96
N GLU A 45 2.91 7.38 5.66
CA GLU A 45 2.45 8.40 4.69
C GLU A 45 0.92 8.53 4.64
N PHE A 46 0.20 7.42 4.76
CA PHE A 46 -1.23 7.36 4.46
C PHE A 46 -2.08 6.81 5.60
N GLY A 47 -1.49 6.44 6.74
CA GLY A 47 -2.20 5.85 7.86
C GLY A 47 -3.35 6.72 8.38
N SER A 48 -3.19 8.05 8.41
CA SER A 48 -4.25 8.95 8.87
C SER A 48 -5.51 8.95 7.98
N TYR A 49 -5.39 8.56 6.72
CA TYR A 49 -6.49 8.60 5.73
C TYR A 49 -6.99 7.21 5.34
N TYR A 50 -6.11 6.21 5.35
CA TYR A 50 -6.36 4.88 4.81
C TYR A 50 -6.06 3.75 5.78
N ASP A 51 -6.00 4.00 7.10
CA ASP A 51 -5.67 2.95 8.10
C ASP A 51 -6.48 1.66 7.90
N HIS A 52 -7.80 1.79 7.70
CA HIS A 52 -8.68 0.64 7.46
C HIS A 52 -8.34 -0.10 6.17
N LEU A 53 -8.14 0.62 5.05
CA LEU A 53 -7.81 0.02 3.76
C LEU A 53 -6.46 -0.69 3.79
N ILE A 54 -5.47 -0.08 4.46
CA ILE A 54 -4.14 -0.66 4.66
C ILE A 54 -4.25 -1.90 5.55
N GLY A 55 -5.05 -1.82 6.62
CA GLY A 55 -5.27 -2.92 7.54
C GLY A 55 -5.93 -4.13 6.88
N GLU A 56 -6.94 -3.88 6.04
CA GLU A 56 -7.63 -4.90 5.26
C GLU A 56 -6.66 -5.62 4.31
N ILE A 57 -5.80 -4.88 3.60
CA ILE A 57 -4.88 -5.47 2.62
C ILE A 57 -3.74 -6.24 3.30
N PHE A 58 -3.12 -5.69 4.34
CA PHE A 58 -1.94 -6.33 4.96
C PHE A 58 -2.28 -7.37 6.02
N TYR A 59 -3.43 -7.27 6.68
CA TYR A 59 -3.79 -8.13 7.81
C TYR A 59 -5.09 -8.91 7.60
N GLY A 60 -5.79 -8.70 6.48
CA GLY A 60 -7.09 -9.35 6.22
C GLY A 60 -8.18 -8.89 7.18
N ILE A 61 -8.01 -7.74 7.85
CA ILE A 61 -9.00 -7.20 8.80
C ILE A 61 -10.18 -6.68 7.99
N SER A 62 -11.26 -7.47 7.99
CA SER A 62 -12.58 -7.03 7.54
C SER A 62 -13.35 -6.58 8.78
N ALA A 63 -13.90 -5.36 8.77
CA ALA A 63 -14.85 -4.90 9.79
C ALA A 63 -16.16 -5.69 9.74
#